data_AF-A0A3P7LTX7-F1
#
_entry.id   AF-A0A3P7LTX7-F1
#
_cell.length_a   1.000
_cell.length_b   1.000
_cell.length_c   1.000
_cell.angle_alpha   90.00
_cell.angle_beta   90.00
_cell.angle_gamma   90.00
#
_symmetry.space_group_name_H-M   'P 1'
#
loop_
_entity.id
_entity.type
_entity.pdbx_description
1 polymer ?
#
loop_
_entity_poly.entity_id
_entity_poly.type
_entity_poly.pdbx_seq_one_letter_code
_entity_poly.pdbx_strand_id
1 'polypeptide(L)'
;MTFSGFNHKMPLFVDKILYQILSFRKPDENRFACLLAELEQRVNNFATLTTYEQADGHLASVIYDRVWTFSERQAALKELTYDGLVNFIPSFLSRIFIETLVYGNALPVEAQRYHDLILRYASELAGRRPPVAAIPCLSREIVLPYGKLAAVYCLRHLNSINPPYWVVPGKLEYTAIRIHKQTLARVST
;
A
#
# COMPACT_ATOMS: atom_id res chain seq x y z
N MET A 1 -9.72 1.85 1.07
CA MET A 1 -10.53 3.04 1.42
C MET A 1 -11.19 2.77 2.76
N THR A 2 -11.13 3.72 3.69
CA THR A 2 -11.64 3.53 5.06
C THR A 2 -12.61 4.66 5.38
N PHE A 3 -13.80 4.31 5.84
CA PHE A 3 -14.78 5.25 6.36
C PHE A 3 -14.93 5.04 7.87
N SER A 4 -14.84 6.11 8.64
CA SER A 4 -14.92 6.06 10.10
C SER A 4 -15.74 7.22 10.63
N GLY A 5 -16.62 6.98 11.60
CA GLY A 5 -17.47 8.02 12.19
C GLY A 5 -18.84 7.49 12.62
N PHE A 6 -19.80 8.40 12.79
CA PHE A 6 -21.16 8.07 13.23
C PHE A 6 -21.96 7.33 12.15
N ASN A 7 -22.67 6.27 12.54
CA ASN A 7 -23.41 5.41 11.62
C ASN A 7 -24.56 6.15 10.89
N HIS A 8 -25.24 7.09 11.55
CA HIS A 8 -26.49 7.70 11.04
C HIS A 8 -26.39 8.29 9.62
N LYS A 9 -25.28 8.96 9.26
CA LYS A 9 -25.06 9.54 7.91
C LYS A 9 -24.04 8.76 7.09
N MET A 10 -23.55 7.63 7.59
CA MET A 10 -22.54 6.82 6.93
C MET A 10 -23.02 6.27 5.58
N PRO A 11 -24.24 5.72 5.43
CA PRO A 11 -24.72 5.23 4.14
C PRO A 11 -24.69 6.29 3.04
N LEU A 12 -25.20 7.49 3.35
CA LEU A 12 -25.25 8.61 2.41
C LEU A 12 -23.84 9.11 2.03
N PHE A 13 -22.91 9.11 2.99
CA PHE A 13 -21.54 9.55 2.74
C PHE A 13 -20.80 8.56 1.85
N VAL A 14 -20.89 7.26 2.17
CA VAL A 14 -20.28 6.19 1.37
C VAL A 14 -20.82 6.22 -0.06
N ASP A 15 -22.14 6.34 -0.23
CA ASP A 15 -22.80 6.43 -1.54
C ASP A 15 -22.22 7.56 -2.41
N LYS A 16 -22.17 8.79 -1.87
CA LYS A 16 -21.65 9.96 -2.61
C LYS A 16 -20.16 9.83 -2.97
N ILE A 17 -19.34 9.34 -2.04
CA ILE A 17 -17.91 9.20 -2.26
C ILE A 17 -17.63 8.09 -3.28
N LEU A 18 -18.34 6.96 -3.21
CA LEU A 18 -18.22 5.90 -4.20
C LEU A 18 -18.60 6.39 -5.59
N TYR A 19 -19.70 7.14 -5.72
CA TYR A 19 -20.09 7.73 -6.98
C TYR A 19 -18.98 8.62 -7.55
N GLN A 20 -18.42 9.53 -6.75
CA GLN A 20 -17.34 10.42 -7.20
C GLN A 20 -16.08 9.67 -7.63
N ILE A 21 -15.64 8.69 -6.86
CA ILE A 21 -14.42 7.91 -7.17
C ILE A 21 -14.61 7.08 -8.42
N LEU A 22 -15.74 6.37 -8.53
CA LEU A 22 -15.97 5.42 -9.61
C LEU A 22 -16.41 6.09 -10.92
N SER A 23 -16.96 7.31 -10.86
CA SER A 23 -17.23 8.14 -12.03
C SER A 23 -16.06 9.04 -12.45
N PHE A 24 -14.98 9.09 -11.66
CA PHE A 24 -13.80 9.89 -11.97
C PHE A 24 -13.14 9.38 -13.26
N ARG A 25 -13.10 10.22 -14.30
CA ARG A 25 -12.48 9.88 -15.59
C ARG A 25 -11.40 10.86 -15.99
N LYS A 26 -11.65 12.16 -15.82
CA LYS A 26 -10.76 13.22 -16.29
C LYS A 26 -10.33 14.12 -15.13
N PRO A 27 -9.10 13.99 -14.63
CA PRO A 27 -8.52 14.95 -13.69
C PRO A 27 -8.36 16.34 -14.33
N ASP A 28 -8.40 17.38 -13.50
CA ASP A 28 -7.97 18.71 -13.92
C ASP A 28 -6.45 18.73 -14.17
N GLU A 29 -6.05 19.33 -15.29
CA GLU A 29 -4.66 19.32 -15.75
C GLU A 29 -3.75 20.19 -14.86
N ASN A 30 -4.24 21.34 -14.40
CA ASN A 30 -3.47 22.20 -13.47
C ASN A 30 -3.25 21.49 -12.13
N ARG A 31 -4.28 20.79 -11.63
CA ARG A 31 -4.19 20.00 -10.41
C ARG A 31 -3.24 18.81 -10.57
N PHE A 32 -3.24 18.17 -11.73
CA PHE A 32 -2.28 17.12 -12.05
C PHE A 32 -0.84 17.63 -12.00
N ALA A 33 -0.54 18.76 -12.66
CA ALA A 33 0.81 19.34 -12.65
C ALA A 33 1.29 19.70 -11.23
N CYS A 34 0.41 20.27 -10.41
CA CYS A 34 0.72 20.61 -9.02
C CYS A 34 1.04 19.37 -8.18
N LEU A 35 0.21 18.32 -8.27
CA LEU A 35 0.41 17.06 -7.55
C LEU A 35 1.64 16.29 -8.05
N LEU A 36 1.95 16.36 -9.35
CA LEU A 36 3.13 15.75 -9.92
C LEU A 36 4.40 16.41 -9.35
N ALA A 37 4.44 17.76 -9.31
CA ALA A 37 5.56 18.49 -8.72
C ALA A 37 5.76 18.18 -7.22
N GLU A 38 4.66 18.09 -6.45
CA GLU A 38 4.71 17.67 -5.04
C GLU A 38 5.25 16.24 -4.89
N LEU A 39 4.80 15.33 -5.76
CA LEU A 39 5.26 13.94 -5.77
C LEU A 39 6.75 13.84 -6.12
N GLU A 40 7.22 14.60 -7.11
CA GLU A 40 8.62 14.69 -7.50
C GLU A 40 9.49 15.18 -6.33
N GLN A 41 9.06 16.25 -5.66
CA GLN A 41 9.76 16.75 -4.48
C GLN A 41 9.83 15.69 -3.38
N ARG A 42 8.73 15.01 -3.09
CA ARG A 42 8.67 13.97 -2.05
C ARG A 42 9.57 12.78 -2.38
N VAL A 43 9.62 12.35 -3.64
CA VAL A 43 10.53 11.28 -4.06
C VAL A 43 11.96 11.79 -3.96
N ASN A 44 12.33 12.92 -4.59
CA ASN A 44 13.71 13.42 -4.54
C ASN A 44 14.24 13.66 -3.12
N ASN A 45 13.37 13.99 -2.16
CA ASN A 45 13.72 14.16 -0.75
C ASN A 45 14.04 12.85 0.01
N PHE A 46 14.01 11.67 -0.63
CA PHE A 46 14.37 10.41 0.04
C PHE A 46 15.79 10.43 0.63
N ALA A 47 16.75 11.05 -0.07
CA ALA A 47 18.12 11.19 0.42
C ALA A 47 18.22 12.07 1.69
N THR A 48 17.19 12.86 1.98
CA THR A 48 17.10 13.71 3.17
C THR A 48 16.38 13.05 4.33
N LEU A 49 15.77 11.88 4.12
CA LEU A 49 15.13 11.10 5.19
C LEU A 49 16.16 10.62 6.20
N THR A 50 15.67 10.26 7.38
CA THR A 50 16.54 9.72 8.44
C THR A 50 17.19 8.41 7.99
N THR A 51 18.38 8.11 8.52
CA THR A 51 19.08 6.85 8.19
C THR A 51 18.26 5.61 8.52
N TYR A 52 17.42 5.70 9.55
CA TYR A 52 16.48 4.66 9.90
C TYR A 52 15.45 4.40 8.80
N GLU A 53 14.80 5.45 8.29
CA GLU A 53 13.80 5.34 7.21
C GLU A 53 14.41 4.85 5.90
N GLN A 54 15.63 5.30 5.59
CA GLN A 54 16.35 4.81 4.42
C GLN A 54 16.67 3.32 4.57
N ALA A 55 17.18 2.91 5.74
CA ALA A 55 17.50 1.51 6.01
C ALA A 55 16.26 0.60 5.94
N ASP A 56 15.11 1.07 6.43
CA ASP A 56 13.84 0.33 6.34
C ASP A 56 13.39 0.15 4.89
N GLY A 57 13.47 1.22 4.07
CA GLY A 57 13.16 1.13 2.64
C GLY A 57 14.05 0.13 1.89
N HIS A 58 15.34 0.11 2.21
CA HIS A 58 16.28 -0.86 1.64
C HIS A 58 16.05 -2.28 2.16
N LEU A 59 15.78 -2.44 3.45
CA LEU A 59 15.44 -3.73 4.03
C LEU A 59 14.21 -4.32 3.34
N ALA A 60 13.17 -3.52 3.12
CA ALA A 60 11.99 -3.94 2.38
C ALA A 60 12.32 -4.43 0.97
N SER A 61 13.23 -3.74 0.26
CA SER A 61 13.68 -4.15 -1.08
C SER A 61 14.45 -5.48 -1.10
N VAL A 62 15.08 -5.84 0.02
CA VAL A 62 15.81 -7.11 0.16
C VAL A 62 14.88 -8.23 0.62
N ILE A 63 13.95 -7.97 1.52
CA ILE A 63 13.08 -9.00 2.12
C ILE A 63 11.95 -9.40 1.18
N TYR A 64 11.31 -8.43 0.52
CA TYR A 64 10.08 -8.67 -0.22
C TYR A 64 10.34 -8.77 -1.72
N ASP A 65 9.64 -9.70 -2.38
CA ASP A 65 9.81 -9.95 -3.81
C ASP A 65 9.28 -8.83 -4.72
N ARG A 66 8.40 -7.96 -4.22
CA ARG A 66 7.71 -6.92 -5.02
C ARG A 66 7.79 -5.55 -4.35
N VAL A 67 8.99 -4.96 -4.36
CA VAL A 67 9.22 -3.61 -3.84
C VAL A 67 9.98 -2.78 -4.87
N TRP A 68 9.43 -1.60 -5.15
CA TRP A 68 10.09 -0.61 -6.01
C TRP A 68 11.11 0.18 -5.21
N THR A 69 12.36 0.14 -5.67
CA THR A 69 13.49 0.89 -5.11
C THR A 69 13.32 2.39 -5.34
N PHE A 70 14.12 3.17 -4.62
CA PHE A 70 14.09 4.62 -4.74
C PHE A 70 14.42 5.10 -6.17
N SER A 71 15.47 4.54 -6.78
CA SER A 71 15.90 4.89 -8.13
C SER A 71 14.86 4.52 -9.19
N GLU A 72 14.19 3.38 -9.04
CA GLU A 72 13.11 2.97 -9.95
C GLU A 72 11.91 3.92 -9.87
N ARG A 73 11.52 4.35 -8.67
CA ARG A 73 10.45 5.35 -8.50
C ARG A 73 10.82 6.67 -9.16
N GLN A 74 12.06 7.13 -8.99
CA GLN A 74 12.54 8.37 -9.61
C GLN A 74 12.59 8.29 -11.14
N ALA A 75 12.98 7.13 -11.68
CA ALA A 75 12.94 6.90 -13.12
C ALA A 75 11.50 6.90 -13.66
N ALA A 76 10.58 6.20 -12.99
CA ALA A 76 9.17 6.13 -13.37
C ALA A 76 8.46 7.49 -13.32
N LEU A 77 8.86 8.39 -12.41
CA LEU A 77 8.31 9.76 -12.36
C LEU A 77 8.56 10.56 -13.64
N LYS A 78 9.69 10.34 -14.31
CA LYS A 78 10.02 11.06 -15.56
C LYS A 78 9.16 10.63 -16.74
N GLU A 79 8.52 9.47 -16.65
CA GLU A 79 7.67 8.90 -17.69
C GLU A 79 6.17 9.21 -17.45
N LEU A 80 5.82 9.80 -16.31
CA LEU A 80 4.44 10.12 -15.96
C LEU A 80 3.92 11.29 -16.81
N THR A 81 2.86 11.01 -17.58
CA THR A 81 2.19 12.00 -18.43
C THR A 81 0.72 12.11 -18.05
N TYR A 82 0.12 13.26 -18.33
CA TYR A 82 -1.32 13.49 -18.07
C TYR A 82 -2.17 12.48 -18.85
N ASP A 83 -1.89 12.28 -20.13
CA ASP A 83 -2.60 11.31 -20.97
C ASP A 83 -2.44 9.87 -20.46
N GLY A 84 -1.24 9.53 -19.96
CA GLY A 84 -0.98 8.25 -19.30
C GLY A 84 -1.91 8.04 -18.11
N LEU A 85 -2.10 9.06 -17.26
CA LEU A 85 -3.01 9.00 -16.13
C LEU A 85 -4.48 8.87 -16.57
N VAL A 86 -4.92 9.66 -17.55
CA VAL A 86 -6.30 9.63 -18.08
C VAL A 86 -6.64 8.24 -18.62
N ASN A 87 -5.70 7.59 -19.31
CA ASN A 87 -5.87 6.24 -19.83
C ASN A 87 -5.76 5.16 -18.73
N PHE A 88 -4.93 5.40 -17.71
CA PHE A 88 -4.73 4.48 -16.59
C PHE A 88 -5.98 4.35 -15.71
N ILE A 89 -6.68 5.44 -15.40
CA ILE A 89 -7.85 5.44 -14.50
C ILE A 89 -8.92 4.41 -14.90
N PRO A 90 -9.49 4.42 -16.13
CA PRO A 90 -10.51 3.44 -16.52
C PRO A 90 -9.93 2.03 -16.60
N SER A 91 -8.68 1.88 -17.05
CA SER A 91 -8.00 0.58 -17.11
C SER A 91 -7.88 -0.05 -15.72
N PHE A 92 -7.44 0.75 -14.74
CA PHE A 92 -7.31 0.34 -13.33
C PHE A 92 -8.65 -0.07 -12.74
N LEU A 93 -9.68 0.76 -12.89
CA LEU A 93 -11.00 0.49 -12.31
C LEU A 93 -11.73 -0.70 -12.96
N SER A 94 -11.38 -1.06 -14.20
CA SER A 94 -12.02 -2.17 -14.93
C SER A 94 -11.83 -3.55 -14.29
N ARG A 95 -10.75 -3.76 -13.53
CA ARG A 95 -10.35 -5.06 -12.97
C ARG A 95 -9.86 -4.92 -11.53
N ILE A 96 -10.78 -4.63 -10.61
CA ILE A 96 -10.49 -4.55 -9.18
C ILE A 96 -11.11 -5.72 -8.41
N PHE A 97 -10.39 -6.24 -7.42
CA PHE A 97 -10.92 -7.13 -6.39
C PHE A 97 -11.36 -6.28 -5.19
N ILE A 98 -12.53 -6.57 -4.62
CA ILE A 98 -13.14 -5.75 -3.56
C ILE A 98 -13.43 -6.65 -2.38
N GLU A 99 -12.77 -6.34 -1.27
CA GLU A 99 -13.01 -6.94 0.04
C GLU A 99 -13.53 -5.84 0.97
N THR A 100 -14.51 -6.16 1.80
CA THR A 100 -15.16 -5.16 2.67
C THR A 100 -15.21 -5.69 4.10
N LEU A 101 -14.64 -4.91 5.01
CA LEU A 101 -14.76 -5.12 6.45
C LEU A 101 -15.65 -4.03 7.02
N VAL A 102 -16.77 -4.41 7.60
CA VAL A 102 -17.65 -3.52 8.36
C VAL A 102 -17.53 -3.89 9.83
N TYR A 103 -17.12 -2.92 10.64
CA TYR A 103 -16.94 -3.10 12.08
C TYR A 103 -17.59 -1.93 12.83
N GLY A 104 -18.38 -2.24 13.86
CA GLY A 104 -19.03 -1.26 14.72
C GLY A 104 -20.53 -1.51 14.88
N ASN A 105 -21.28 -0.43 15.13
CA ASN A 105 -22.73 -0.46 15.33
C ASN A 105 -23.49 -0.58 13.99
N ALA A 106 -23.46 -1.76 13.38
CA ALA A 106 -24.18 -2.10 12.16
C ALA A 106 -24.67 -3.55 12.22
N LEU A 107 -25.84 -3.80 11.66
CA LEU A 107 -26.39 -5.15 11.52
C LEU A 107 -25.69 -5.90 10.37
N PRO A 108 -25.62 -7.25 10.39
CA PRO A 108 -25.03 -8.03 9.30
C PRO A 108 -25.65 -7.74 7.92
N VAL A 109 -26.96 -7.47 7.87
CA VAL A 109 -27.67 -7.10 6.64
C VAL A 109 -27.24 -5.73 6.12
N GLU A 110 -26.98 -4.77 7.02
CA GLU A 110 -26.45 -3.45 6.64
C GLU A 110 -25.02 -3.57 6.12
N ALA A 111 -24.20 -4.43 6.75
CA ALA A 111 -22.84 -4.71 6.29
C ALA A 111 -22.83 -5.30 4.87
N GLN A 112 -23.71 -6.26 4.58
CA GLN A 112 -23.86 -6.82 3.24
C GLN A 112 -24.31 -5.77 2.23
N ARG A 113 -25.25 -4.89 2.61
CA ARG A 113 -25.71 -3.79 1.74
C ARG A 113 -24.59 -2.87 1.30
N TYR A 114 -23.62 -2.56 2.17
CA TYR A 114 -22.46 -1.77 1.77
C TYR A 114 -21.62 -2.47 0.72
N HIS A 115 -21.36 -3.77 0.90
CA HIS A 115 -20.61 -4.56 -0.07
C HIS A 115 -21.33 -4.61 -1.42
N ASP A 116 -22.62 -4.89 -1.42
CA ASP A 116 -23.46 -4.94 -2.62
C ASP A 116 -23.51 -3.59 -3.34
N LEU A 117 -23.61 -2.48 -2.59
CA LEU A 117 -23.59 -1.12 -3.15
C LEU A 117 -22.29 -0.85 -3.90
N ILE A 118 -21.14 -1.20 -3.29
CA ILE A 118 -19.82 -1.02 -3.90
C ILE A 118 -19.71 -1.85 -5.19
N LEU A 119 -20.17 -3.12 -5.16
CA LEU A 119 -20.13 -4.00 -6.33
C LEU A 119 -21.02 -3.48 -7.47
N ARG A 120 -22.21 -2.97 -7.15
CA ARG A 120 -23.13 -2.36 -8.12
C ARG A 120 -22.49 -1.16 -8.79
N TYR A 121 -22.02 -0.18 -8.02
CA TYR A 121 -21.38 1.00 -8.61
C TYR A 121 -20.11 0.68 -9.39
N ALA A 122 -19.29 -0.28 -8.92
CA ALA A 122 -18.10 -0.66 -9.66
C ALA A 122 -18.46 -1.29 -11.02
N SER A 123 -19.56 -2.04 -11.09
CA SER A 123 -20.04 -2.64 -12.34
C SER A 123 -20.68 -1.60 -13.27
N GLU A 124 -21.54 -0.73 -12.73
CA GLU A 124 -22.31 0.26 -13.49
C GLU A 124 -21.46 1.44 -13.97
N LEU A 125 -20.68 2.05 -13.07
CA LEU A 125 -19.90 3.25 -13.39
C LEU A 125 -18.57 2.89 -14.03
N ALA A 126 -17.81 1.97 -13.41
CA ALA A 126 -16.46 1.62 -13.85
C ALA A 126 -16.40 0.46 -14.86
N GLY A 127 -17.52 -0.18 -15.19
CA GLY A 127 -17.54 -1.33 -16.09
C GLY A 127 -16.75 -2.52 -15.56
N ARG A 128 -16.64 -2.66 -14.22
CA ARG A 128 -15.79 -3.64 -13.57
C ARG A 128 -16.18 -5.06 -13.98
N ARG A 129 -15.19 -5.86 -14.34
CA ARG A 129 -15.29 -7.32 -14.45
C ARG A 129 -14.53 -7.98 -13.30
N PRO A 130 -15.06 -9.05 -12.67
CA PRO A 130 -14.31 -9.79 -11.67
C PRO A 130 -12.95 -10.27 -12.22
N PRO A 131 -11.87 -10.18 -11.44
CA PRO A 131 -10.59 -10.75 -11.84
C PRO A 131 -10.69 -12.28 -11.95
N VAL A 132 -9.93 -12.87 -12.89
CA VAL A 132 -9.98 -14.32 -13.20
C VAL A 132 -9.54 -15.18 -12.02
N ALA A 133 -8.58 -14.70 -11.22
CA ALA A 133 -8.18 -15.32 -9.97
C ALA A 133 -8.64 -14.44 -8.80
N ALA A 134 -9.33 -15.05 -7.83
CA ALA A 134 -9.78 -14.38 -6.61
C ALA A 134 -8.66 -14.18 -5.58
N ILE A 135 -7.49 -14.78 -5.79
CA ILE A 135 -6.38 -14.72 -4.84
C ILE A 135 -5.59 -13.44 -5.11
N PRO A 136 -5.55 -12.48 -4.15
CA PRO A 136 -4.61 -11.38 -4.25
C PRO A 136 -3.19 -11.94 -4.25
N CYS A 137 -2.36 -11.50 -5.21
CA CYS A 137 -0.94 -11.85 -5.23
C CYS A 137 -0.23 -11.16 -4.05
N LEU A 138 -0.29 -11.78 -2.87
CA LEU A 138 0.44 -11.30 -1.71
C LEU A 138 1.94 -11.33 -1.99
N SER A 139 2.64 -10.28 -1.56
CA SER A 139 4.10 -10.25 -1.63
C SER A 139 4.68 -11.37 -0.77
N ARG A 140 5.74 -12.00 -1.27
CA ARG A 140 6.43 -13.09 -0.57
C ARG A 140 7.70 -12.55 0.08
N GLU A 141 7.96 -13.04 1.28
CA GLU A 141 9.23 -12.82 1.97
C GLU A 141 10.27 -13.85 1.55
N ILE A 142 11.50 -13.39 1.36
CA ILE A 142 12.67 -14.24 1.12
C ILE A 142 12.96 -15.06 2.38
N VAL A 143 13.14 -16.37 2.20
CA VAL A 143 13.60 -17.26 3.27
C VAL A 143 15.13 -17.16 3.35
N LEU A 144 15.63 -16.63 4.47
CA LEU A 144 17.07 -16.56 4.72
C LEU A 144 17.66 -17.97 4.95
N PRO A 145 18.85 -18.27 4.40
CA PRO A 145 19.51 -19.56 4.59
C PRO A 145 19.87 -19.78 6.07
N TYR A 146 19.53 -20.96 6.58
CA TYR A 146 19.78 -21.34 7.97
C TYR A 146 21.29 -21.35 8.30
N GLY A 147 21.66 -20.85 9.49
CA GLY A 147 23.06 -20.82 9.96
C GLY A 147 23.92 -19.67 9.44
N LYS A 148 23.42 -18.80 8.55
CA LYS A 148 24.09 -17.53 8.20
C LYS A 148 23.50 -16.39 9.05
N LEU A 149 24.23 -16.00 10.09
CA LEU A 149 23.93 -14.80 10.87
C LEU A 149 24.17 -13.57 9.99
N ALA A 150 23.09 -12.88 9.62
CA ALA A 150 23.06 -11.55 9.04
C ALA A 150 23.80 -11.37 7.69
N ALA A 151 23.03 -11.30 6.60
CA ALA A 151 23.51 -10.56 5.43
C ALA A 151 23.51 -9.07 5.80
N VAL A 152 24.69 -8.52 6.10
CA VAL A 152 24.85 -7.09 6.39
C VAL A 152 24.91 -6.32 5.09
N TYR A 153 23.84 -5.60 4.77
CA TYR A 153 23.83 -4.63 3.68
C TYR A 153 24.35 -3.30 4.21
N CYS A 154 25.65 -3.05 4.03
CA CYS A 154 26.25 -1.77 4.38
C CYS A 154 26.07 -0.79 3.23
N LEU A 155 25.14 0.15 3.40
CA LEU A 155 24.96 1.27 2.47
C LEU A 155 25.84 2.42 2.93
N ARG A 156 26.63 2.94 1.99
CA ARG A 156 27.55 4.04 2.27
C ARG A 156 26.74 5.35 2.34
N HIS A 157 26.25 5.69 3.53
CA HIS A 157 25.65 7.00 3.76
C HIS A 157 26.76 8.03 4.02
N LEU A 158 26.73 9.16 3.31
CA LEU A 158 27.75 10.22 3.39
C LEU A 158 27.76 10.95 4.76
N ASN A 159 26.69 10.87 5.56
CA ASN A 159 26.47 11.75 6.72
C ASN A 159 26.00 11.06 8.03
N SER A 160 26.28 9.77 8.29
CA SER A 160 25.92 9.16 9.60
C SER A 160 27.08 8.42 10.26
N ILE A 161 27.30 8.76 11.53
CA ILE A 161 28.32 8.18 12.42
C ILE A 161 27.89 6.80 12.96
N ASN A 162 26.60 6.45 12.90
CA ASN A 162 26.08 5.15 13.36
C ASN A 162 25.10 4.53 12.34
N PRO A 163 25.42 3.38 11.72
CA PRO A 163 24.48 2.66 10.86
C PRO A 163 23.50 1.81 11.70
N PRO A 164 22.20 1.80 11.38
CA PRO A 164 21.24 0.88 12.00
C PRO A 164 21.52 -0.56 11.55
N TYR A 165 21.36 -1.54 12.45
CA TYR A 165 21.46 -2.97 12.14
C TYR A 165 20.10 -3.65 12.29
N TRP A 166 19.79 -4.57 11.38
CA TRP A 166 18.57 -5.35 11.38
C TRP A 166 18.89 -6.84 11.46
N VAL A 167 18.29 -7.52 12.43
CA VAL A 167 18.28 -8.98 12.48
C VAL A 167 16.91 -9.42 11.99
N VAL A 168 16.87 -10.01 10.80
CA VAL A 168 15.65 -10.63 10.27
C VAL A 168 15.66 -12.09 10.72
N PRO A 169 14.88 -12.48 11.74
CA PRO A 169 14.73 -13.88 12.07
C PRO A 169 14.01 -14.60 10.93
N GLY A 170 14.45 -15.81 10.58
CA GLY A 170 13.85 -16.61 9.52
C GLY A 170 12.33 -16.81 9.65
N LYS A 171 11.69 -17.12 8.53
CA LYS A 171 10.23 -17.27 8.37
C LYS A 171 9.66 -18.33 9.32
N LEU A 172 8.76 -17.93 10.23
CA LEU A 172 8.21 -18.80 11.29
C LEU A 172 6.77 -18.36 11.65
N GLU A 173 5.78 -18.82 10.87
CA GLU A 173 4.38 -18.39 10.89
C GLU A 173 3.45 -19.19 11.84
N TYR A 174 3.91 -19.63 13.02
CA TYR A 174 3.04 -20.31 14.01
C TYR A 174 2.67 -19.42 15.20
N THR A 175 1.42 -19.50 15.66
CA THR A 175 0.80 -18.68 16.72
C THR A 175 1.61 -18.64 18.02
N ALA A 176 2.23 -19.77 18.40
CA ALA A 176 3.11 -19.88 19.56
C ALA A 176 4.39 -19.03 19.44
N ILE A 177 4.89 -18.86 18.23
CA ILE A 177 6.14 -18.13 17.94
C ILE A 177 5.87 -16.62 17.89
N ARG A 178 4.70 -16.19 17.42
CA ARG A 178 4.28 -14.78 17.50
C ARG A 178 4.22 -14.31 18.95
N ILE A 179 3.66 -15.13 19.85
CA ILE A 179 3.63 -14.87 21.29
C ILE A 179 5.07 -14.82 21.83
N HIS A 180 5.90 -15.80 21.49
CA HIS A 180 7.30 -15.83 21.92
C HIS A 180 8.12 -14.61 21.47
N LYS A 181 7.98 -14.16 20.21
CA LYS A 181 8.64 -12.95 19.69
C LYS A 181 8.16 -11.69 20.41
N GLN A 182 6.85 -11.55 20.66
CA GLN A 182 6.30 -10.43 21.41
C GLN A 182 6.79 -10.42 22.87
N THR A 183 6.95 -11.59 23.47
CA THR A 183 7.51 -11.73 24.82
C THR A 183 9.01 -11.38 24.83
N LEU A 184 9.81 -11.90 23.89
CA LEU A 184 11.24 -11.55 23.79
C LEU A 184 11.46 -10.05 23.59
N ALA A 185 10.68 -9.41 22.70
CA ALA A 185 10.76 -7.97 22.47
C ALA A 185 10.41 -7.13 23.72
N ARG A 186 9.56 -7.65 24.61
CA ARG A 186 9.19 -7.00 25.88
C ARG A 186 10.23 -7.19 26.99
N VAL A 187 11.05 -8.25 26.91
CA VAL A 187 12.09 -8.56 27.89
C VAL A 187 13.42 -7.84 27.55
N SER A 188 13.59 -7.41 26.30
CA SER A 188 14.78 -6.71 25.81
C SER A 188 14.74 -5.17 25.96
N THR A 189 13.71 -4.60 26.60
CA THR A 189 13.59 -3.19 26.99
C THR A 189 13.72 -3.02 28.48
#